data_AF-A0A7W9LSR3-F1
#
_entry.id   AF-A0A7W9LSR3-F1
#
_cell.length_a   1.000
_cell.length_b   1.000
_cell.length_c   1.000
_cell.angle_alpha   90.00
_cell.angle_beta   90.00
_cell.angle_gamma   90.00
#
_symmetry.space_group_name_H-M   'P 1'
#
loop_
_entity.id
_entity.type
_entity.pdbx_description
1 polymer ?
#
loop_
_entity_poly.entity_id
_entity_poly.type
_entity_poly.pdbx_seq_one_letter_code
_entity_poly.pdbx_strand_id
1 'polypeptide(L)' 'MEISAGIPTVDRGTARSLVERAHDVCPYAKATRGNITVTLA' A
#
# COMPACT_ATOMS: atom_id res chain seq x y z
N MET A 1 -5.16 10.31 3.32
CA MET A 1 -5.19 9.98 1.89
C MET A 1 -5.43 8.49 1.76
N GLU A 2 -6.25 8.05 0.80
CA GLU A 2 -6.57 6.64 0.59
C GLU A 2 -5.98 6.15 -0.74
N ILE A 3 -5.41 4.95 -0.74
CA ILE A 3 -4.88 4.27 -1.92
C ILE A 3 -5.46 2.86 -1.96
N SER A 4 -6.10 2.51 -3.07
CA SER A 4 -6.68 1.19 -3.31
C SER A 4 -5.91 0.42 -4.38
N ALA A 5 -5.81 -0.89 -4.19
CA ALA A 5 -5.14 -1.78 -5.15
C ALA A 5 -5.99 -3.01 -5.46
N GLY A 6 -6.30 -3.21 -6.75
CA GLY A 6 -7.04 -4.38 -7.23
C GLY A 6 -6.09 -5.46 -7.73
N ILE A 7 -6.05 -6.60 -7.05
CA ILE A 7 -5.27 -7.78 -7.48
C ILE A 7 -6.22 -8.99 -7.55
N PRO A 8 -6.96 -9.17 -8.66
CA PRO A 8 -8.07 -10.13 -8.75
C PRO A 8 -7.62 -11.60 -8.80
N THR A 9 -6.36 -11.87 -9.14
CA THR A 9 -5.82 -13.21 -9.34
C THR A 9 -5.12 -13.79 -8.11
N VAL A 10 -5.03 -13.00 -7.03
CA VAL A 10 -4.29 -13.35 -5.82
C VAL A 10 -5.26 -13.38 -4.65
N ASP A 11 -5.05 -14.29 -3.70
CA ASP A 11 -5.86 -14.33 -2.49
C ASP A 11 -5.71 -13.02 -1.69
N ARG A 12 -6.74 -12.67 -0.92
CA ARG A 12 -6.79 -11.38 -0.21
C ARG A 12 -5.64 -11.19 0.79
N GLY A 13 -5.18 -12.25 1.44
CA GLY A 13 -4.09 -12.18 2.41
C GLY A 13 -2.76 -11.88 1.74
N THR A 14 -2.46 -12.58 0.65
CA THR A 14 -1.26 -12.32 -0.15
C THR A 14 -1.32 -10.96 -0.84
N ALA A 15 -2.48 -10.56 -1.39
CA ALA A 15 -2.68 -9.24 -1.99
C ALA A 15 -2.41 -8.13 -0.97
N ARG A 16 -2.93 -8.26 0.26
CA ARG A 16 -2.67 -7.34 1.38
C ARG A 16 -1.17 -7.23 1.67
N SER A 17 -0.50 -8.37 1.82
CA SER A 17 0.95 -8.41 2.10
C SER A 17 1.78 -7.75 0.99
N LEU A 18 1.42 -7.98 -0.28
CA LEU A 18 2.09 -7.35 -1.41
C LEU A 18 1.93 -5.84 -1.42
N VAL A 19 0.71 -5.34 -1.15
CA VAL A 19 0.41 -3.91 -1.09
C VAL A 19 1.18 -3.24 0.05
N GLU A 20 1.25 -3.87 1.22
CA GLU A 20 2.02 -3.38 2.36
C GLU A 20 3.53 -3.29 2.04
N ARG A 21 4.09 -4.34 1.42
CA ARG A 21 5.50 -4.36 1.00
C ARG A 21 5.79 -3.32 -0.09
N ALA A 22 4.89 -3.15 -1.04
CA ALA A 22 5.00 -2.12 -2.07
C ALA A 22 4.97 -0.71 -1.47
N HIS A 23 4.10 -0.47 -0.48
CA HIS A 23 4.03 0.81 0.22
C HIS A 23 5.31 1.12 1.01
N ASP A 24 5.97 0.11 1.60
CA ASP A 24 7.22 0.34 2.33
C ASP A 24 8.38 0.78 1.42
N VAL A 25 8.44 0.25 0.19
CA VAL A 25 9.50 0.59 -0.78
C VAL A 25 9.18 1.80 -1.66
N CYS A 26 7.91 2.16 -1.81
CA CYS A 26 7.45 3.21 -2.72
C CYS A 26 8.09 4.57 -2.40
N PRO A 27 8.69 5.26 -3.39
CA PRO A 27 9.35 6.55 -3.17
C PRO A 27 8.39 7.62 -2.66
N TYR A 28 7.14 7.62 -3.14
CA TYR A 28 6.11 8.55 -2.66
C TYR A 28 5.73 8.29 -1.20
N ALA A 29 5.55 7.01 -0.82
CA ALA A 29 5.25 6.65 0.56
C ALA A 29 6.37 7.03 1.53
N LYS A 30 7.63 6.90 1.11
CA LYS A 30 8.79 7.38 1.88
C LYS A 30 8.78 8.90 2.01
N ALA A 31 8.49 9.62 0.93
CA ALA A 31 8.43 11.09 0.93
C ALA A 31 7.30 11.65 1.82
N THR A 32 6.20 10.91 2.00
CA THR A 32 5.06 11.32 2.83
C THR A 32 5.04 10.73 4.23
N ARG A 33 6.00 9.86 4.57
CA ARG A 33 6.08 9.17 5.87
C ARG A 33 6.23 10.17 7.01
N GLY A 34 5.29 10.15 7.95
CA GLY A 34 5.26 11.07 9.10
C GLY A 34 4.66 12.45 8.80
N ASN A 35 4.45 12.80 7.53
CA ASN A 35 3.83 14.07 7.14
C ASN A 35 2.30 13.94 7.06
N ILE A 36 1.81 12.84 6.51
CA ILE A 36 0.37 12.57 6.34
C ILE A 36 0.05 11.09 6.59
N THR A 37 -1.18 10.82 7.03
CA THR A 37 -1.70 9.45 7.17
C THR A 37 -2.18 8.92 5.83
N VAL A 38 -1.64 7.76 5.44
CA VAL A 38 -2.04 7.02 4.23
C VAL A 38 -2.71 5.71 4.64
N THR A 39 -3.90 5.48 4.11
CA THR A 39 -4.68 4.24 4.32
C THR A 39 -4.61 3.38 3.06
N LEU A 40 -4.34 2.09 3.23
CA LEU A 40 -4.30 1.09 2.15
C LEU A 40 -5.59 0.27 2.17
N ALA A 41 -6.38 0.35 1.09
CA ALA A 41 -7.68 -0.30 0.92
C ALA A 41 -7.61 -1.49 -0.07
#